data_AF-A0A926KRP6-F1
#
_entry.id   AF-A0A926KRP6-F1
#
_cell.length_a   1.000
_cell.length_b   1.000
_cell.length_c   1.000
_cell.angle_alpha   90.00
_cell.angle_beta   90.00
_cell.angle_gamma   90.00
#
_symmetry.space_group_name_H-M   'P 1'
#
loop_
_entity.id
_entity.type
_entity.pdbx_description
1 polymer ?
#
loop_
_entity_poly.entity_id
_entity_poly.type
_entity_poly.pdbx_seq_one_letter_code
_entity_poly.pdbx_strand_id
1 'polypeptide(L)'
;MVTTEKVVKWLGFICILAGVSRMGMTPAGLIWGWDSPLELSFGYTASVLMAVCSFAFYLAQSKETGVLGFVTAFIASVGNAVISGQQYGIFAYETYADKGLFVNITGMIVGIGMMAGTILLAFVTFRAKVFPRWNVLLFIIMLVSFGIPFLQDWFAFFWGLAYAGMGYTICTGKYLKKDQPLRDSLPVQKSL
;
A
#
# COMPACT_ATOMS: atom_id res chain seq x y z
N MET A 1 1.94 27.78 6.79
CA MET A 1 0.96 27.03 5.97
C MET A 1 1.66 25.82 5.35
N VAL A 2 1.19 24.62 5.68
CA VAL A 2 1.65 23.39 5.02
C VAL A 2 0.96 23.34 3.65
N THR A 3 1.73 23.34 2.57
CA THR A 3 1.17 23.21 1.21
C THR A 3 0.79 21.77 0.93
N THR A 4 -0.23 21.54 0.11
CA THR A 4 -0.69 20.19 -0.29
C THR A 4 0.46 19.32 -0.81
N GLU A 5 1.39 19.90 -1.57
CA GLU A 5 2.60 19.21 -2.03
C GLU A 5 3.48 18.70 -0.89
N LYS A 6 3.65 19.48 0.18
CA LYS A 6 4.42 19.05 1.36
C LYS A 6 3.72 17.88 2.06
N VAL A 7 2.39 17.90 2.16
CA VAL A 7 1.62 16.79 2.73
C VAL A 7 1.81 15.52 1.89
N VAL A 8 1.68 15.62 0.56
CA VAL A 8 1.86 14.48 -0.35
C VAL A 8 3.27 13.89 -0.25
N LYS A 9 4.31 14.72 -0.17
CA LYS A 9 5.70 14.26 0.03
C LYS A 9 5.89 13.58 1.39
N TRP A 10 5.30 14.11 2.45
CA TRP A 10 5.31 13.47 3.78
C TRP A 10 4.60 12.11 3.76
N LEU A 11 3.43 12.03 3.13
CA LEU A 11 2.72 10.76 2.95
C LEU A 11 3.51 9.78 2.07
N GLY A 12 4.23 10.29 1.06
CA GLY A 12 5.16 9.50 0.25
C GLY A 12 6.32 8.94 1.05
N PHE A 13 6.85 9.69 2.03
CA PHE A 13 7.86 9.20 2.95
C PHE A 13 7.30 8.09 3.85
N ILE A 14 6.06 8.25 4.32
CA ILE A 14 5.35 7.19 5.06
C ILE A 14 5.17 5.95 4.18
N CYS A 15 4.87 6.08 2.88
CA CYS A 15 4.83 4.94 1.95
C CYS A 15 6.17 4.19 1.90
N ILE A 16 7.30 4.90 1.94
CA ILE A 16 8.63 4.26 1.95
C ILE A 16 8.81 3.45 3.22
N LEU A 17 8.52 4.05 4.38
CA LEU A 17 8.61 3.36 5.66
C LEU A 17 7.67 2.15 5.71
N ALA A 18 6.44 2.31 5.25
CA ALA A 18 5.44 1.25 5.15
C ALA A 18 5.95 0.08 4.30
N GLY A 19 6.52 0.39 3.13
CA GLY A 19 7.08 -0.59 2.22
C GLY A 19 8.29 -1.33 2.81
N VAL A 20 9.20 -0.61 3.47
CA VAL A 20 10.35 -1.20 4.16
C VAL A 20 9.91 -2.11 5.31
N SER A 21 8.96 -1.66 6.14
CA SER A 21 8.38 -2.50 7.19
C SER A 21 7.76 -3.77 6.62
N ARG A 22 7.02 -3.67 5.50
CA ARG A 22 6.42 -4.85 4.86
C ARG A 22 7.48 -5.80 4.29
N MET A 23 8.54 -5.25 3.68
CA MET A 23 9.68 -6.05 3.22
C MET A 23 10.37 -6.78 4.36
N GLY A 24 10.43 -6.19 5.57
CA GLY A 24 11.01 -6.81 6.77
C GLY A 24 10.26 -8.05 7.28
N MET A 25 9.00 -8.22 6.90
CA MET A 25 8.19 -9.39 7.26
C MET A 25 8.76 -10.69 6.66
N THR A 26 9.21 -10.67 5.40
CA THR A 26 9.81 -11.84 4.73
C THR A 26 11.09 -12.36 5.40
N PRO A 27 12.16 -11.56 5.60
CA PRO A 27 13.35 -12.05 6.29
C PRO A 27 13.07 -12.41 7.76
N ALA A 28 12.14 -11.72 8.43
CA ALA A 28 11.74 -12.10 9.78
C ALA A 28 11.08 -13.51 9.80
N GLY A 29 10.18 -13.79 8.85
CA GLY A 29 9.57 -15.10 8.67
C GLY A 29 10.58 -16.20 8.31
N LEU A 30 11.55 -15.89 7.45
CA LEU A 30 12.58 -16.85 7.05
C LEU A 30 13.59 -17.19 8.17
N ILE A 31 13.89 -16.24 9.07
CA ILE A 31 14.89 -16.43 10.14
C ILE A 31 14.24 -16.95 11.44
N TRP A 32 13.09 -16.40 11.84
CA TRP A 32 12.43 -16.71 13.11
C TRP A 32 11.17 -17.57 12.97
N GLY A 33 10.80 -17.95 11.74
CA GLY A 33 9.59 -18.70 11.44
C GLY A 33 8.39 -17.81 11.13
N TRP A 34 7.46 -18.36 10.35
CA TRP A 34 6.15 -17.76 10.09
C TRP A 34 5.32 -17.71 11.38
N ASP A 35 4.52 -16.65 11.55
CA ASP A 35 3.77 -16.34 12.77
C ASP A 35 4.66 -16.01 14.00
N SER A 36 5.94 -15.71 13.78
CA SER A 36 6.81 -15.24 14.85
C SER A 36 6.46 -13.80 15.27
N PRO A 37 6.69 -13.39 16.53
CA PRO A 37 6.39 -12.03 16.98
C PRO A 37 7.09 -10.94 16.16
N LEU A 38 8.29 -11.22 15.63
CA LEU A 38 9.05 -10.30 14.79
C LEU A 38 8.38 -10.10 13.42
N GLU A 39 7.99 -11.20 12.77
CA GLU A 39 7.29 -11.18 11.48
C GLU A 39 5.96 -10.42 11.61
N LEU A 40 5.17 -10.75 12.64
CA LEU A 40 3.91 -10.07 12.95
C LEU A 40 4.10 -8.58 13.27
N SER A 41 5.20 -8.19 13.92
CA SER A 41 5.46 -6.79 14.28
C SER A 41 5.78 -5.94 13.05
N PHE A 42 6.55 -6.51 12.12
CA PHE A 42 6.80 -5.90 10.81
C PHE A 42 5.51 -5.80 10.00
N GLY A 43 4.73 -6.88 9.97
CA GLY A 43 3.43 -6.90 9.33
C GLY A 43 2.47 -5.85 9.89
N TYR A 44 2.38 -5.73 11.22
CA TYR A 44 1.47 -4.80 11.91
C TYR A 44 1.85 -3.36 11.61
N THR A 45 3.14 -3.03 11.79
CA THR A 45 3.69 -1.70 11.51
C THR A 45 3.45 -1.32 10.05
N ALA A 46 3.74 -2.26 9.12
CA ALA A 46 3.48 -2.06 7.71
C ALA A 46 2.00 -1.76 7.44
N SER A 47 1.10 -2.59 7.94
CA SER A 47 -0.35 -2.45 7.72
C SER A 47 -0.87 -1.10 8.22
N VAL A 48 -0.46 -0.64 9.40
CA VAL A 48 -0.85 0.68 9.93
C VAL A 48 -0.35 1.81 9.02
N LEU A 49 0.92 1.78 8.62
CA LEU A 49 1.49 2.82 7.75
C LEU A 49 0.89 2.79 6.35
N MET A 50 0.66 1.59 5.78
CA MET A 50 0.03 1.39 4.48
C MET A 50 -1.42 1.88 4.47
N ALA A 51 -2.15 1.69 5.57
CA ALA A 51 -3.51 2.21 5.72
C ALA A 51 -3.54 3.74 5.60
N VAL A 52 -2.61 4.42 6.27
CA VAL A 52 -2.49 5.89 6.24
C VAL A 52 -1.98 6.38 4.88
N CYS A 53 -0.97 5.73 4.31
CA CYS A 53 -0.27 6.22 3.14
C CYS A 53 -0.93 5.85 1.81
N SER A 54 -1.96 4.99 1.80
CA SER A 54 -2.70 4.62 0.59
C SER A 54 -3.32 5.85 -0.12
N PHE A 55 -3.69 6.88 0.63
CA PHE A 55 -4.16 8.15 0.06
C PHE A 55 -3.07 8.94 -0.65
N ALA A 56 -1.79 8.74 -0.33
CA ALA A 56 -0.68 9.36 -1.03
C ALA A 56 -0.67 8.96 -2.51
N PHE A 57 -0.95 7.69 -2.79
CA PHE A 57 -1.03 7.19 -4.17
C PHE A 57 -2.15 7.88 -4.91
N TYR A 58 -3.35 7.93 -4.32
CA TYR A 58 -4.47 8.65 -4.91
C TYR A 58 -4.11 10.11 -5.19
N LEU A 59 -3.59 10.84 -4.20
CA LEU A 59 -3.26 12.26 -4.38
C LEU A 59 -2.22 12.48 -5.50
N ALA A 60 -1.25 11.57 -5.63
CA ALA A 60 -0.24 11.64 -6.68
C ALA A 60 -0.80 11.40 -8.10
N GLN A 61 -1.89 10.65 -8.23
CA GLN A 61 -2.49 10.29 -9.53
C GLN A 61 -3.96 10.71 -9.69
N SER A 62 -4.46 11.59 -8.82
CA SER A 62 -5.88 11.92 -8.68
C SER A 62 -6.49 12.50 -9.95
N LYS A 63 -5.74 13.33 -10.66
CA LYS A 63 -6.13 13.95 -11.93
C LYS A 63 -6.44 12.94 -13.03
N GLU A 64 -5.74 11.81 -13.03
CA GLU A 64 -5.82 10.81 -14.10
C GLU A 64 -6.75 9.64 -13.73
N THR A 65 -7.01 9.45 -12.43
CA THR A 65 -7.73 8.28 -11.90
C THR A 65 -9.10 8.61 -11.34
N GLY A 66 -9.37 9.88 -11.03
CA GLY A 66 -10.68 10.36 -10.59
C GLY A 66 -11.25 9.57 -9.40
N VAL A 67 -12.55 9.33 -9.42
CA VAL A 67 -13.27 8.60 -8.35
C VAL A 67 -12.76 7.16 -8.22
N LEU A 68 -12.39 6.51 -9.33
CA LEU A 68 -11.90 5.14 -9.29
C LEU A 68 -10.60 5.03 -8.49
N GLY A 69 -9.67 5.98 -8.66
CA GLY A 69 -8.44 6.03 -7.86
C GLY A 69 -8.71 6.25 -6.37
N PHE A 70 -9.70 7.08 -6.03
CA PHE A 70 -10.10 7.31 -4.65
C PHE A 70 -10.68 6.05 -4.01
N VAL A 71 -11.63 5.38 -4.67
CA VAL A 71 -12.23 4.13 -4.20
C VAL A 71 -11.17 3.07 -3.95
N THR A 72 -10.21 2.94 -4.87
CA THR A 72 -9.12 1.97 -4.71
C THR A 72 -8.23 2.28 -3.52
N ALA A 73 -7.84 3.55 -3.33
CA ALA A 73 -7.04 3.95 -2.16
C ALA A 73 -7.81 3.74 -0.85
N PHE A 74 -9.12 3.96 -0.86
CA PHE A 74 -9.98 3.71 0.29
C PHE A 74 -10.07 2.22 0.63
N ILE A 75 -10.32 1.36 -0.36
CA ILE A 75 -10.33 -0.11 -0.19
C ILE A 75 -8.98 -0.59 0.34
N ALA A 76 -7.86 -0.11 -0.22
CA ALA A 76 -6.52 -0.45 0.25
C ALA A 76 -6.28 0.01 1.69
N SER A 77 -6.78 1.20 2.06
CA SER A 77 -6.67 1.73 3.41
C SER A 77 -7.44 0.87 4.41
N VAL A 78 -8.70 0.56 4.12
CA VAL A 78 -9.56 -0.28 4.97
C VAL A 78 -9.00 -1.71 5.06
N GLY A 79 -8.56 -2.29 3.94
CA GLY A 79 -7.97 -3.63 3.93
C GLY A 79 -6.75 -3.72 4.85
N ASN A 80 -5.84 -2.74 4.77
CA ASN A 80 -4.69 -2.68 5.67
C ASN A 80 -5.07 -2.44 7.14
N ALA A 81 -6.14 -1.67 7.42
CA ALA A 81 -6.64 -1.51 8.78
C ALA A 81 -7.23 -2.82 9.36
N VAL A 82 -7.85 -3.65 8.52
CA VAL A 82 -8.32 -4.98 8.94
C VAL A 82 -7.14 -5.91 9.23
N ILE A 83 -6.10 -5.89 8.39
CA ILE A 83 -4.88 -6.70 8.61
C ILE A 83 -4.16 -6.30 9.89
N SER A 84 -4.03 -4.99 10.16
CA SER A 84 -3.44 -4.54 11.44
C SER A 84 -4.29 -4.99 12.63
N GLY A 85 -5.61 -4.98 12.51
CA GLY A 85 -6.51 -5.54 13.51
C GLY A 85 -6.32 -7.04 13.75
N GLN A 86 -6.15 -7.84 12.69
CA GLN A 86 -5.87 -9.27 12.80
C GLN A 86 -4.52 -9.53 13.49
N GLN A 87 -3.47 -8.81 13.09
CA GLN A 87 -2.13 -8.94 13.69
C GLN A 87 -2.11 -8.49 15.16
N TYR A 88 -2.83 -7.42 15.48
CA TYR A 88 -3.03 -7.01 16.88
C TYR A 88 -3.79 -8.06 17.69
N GLY A 89 -4.80 -8.70 17.09
CA GLY A 89 -5.53 -9.80 17.72
C GLY A 89 -4.60 -10.94 18.15
N ILE A 90 -3.64 -11.32 17.30
CA ILE A 90 -2.65 -12.33 17.64
C ILE A 90 -1.76 -11.87 18.81
N PHE A 91 -1.35 -10.60 18.84
CA PHE A 91 -0.57 -10.08 19.98
C PHE A 91 -1.37 -10.06 21.29
N ALA A 92 -2.66 -9.77 21.23
CA ALA A 92 -3.51 -9.67 22.42
C ALA A 92 -3.94 -11.04 22.97
N TYR A 93 -4.09 -12.05 22.10
CA TYR A 93 -4.68 -13.33 22.46
C TYR A 93 -3.78 -14.55 22.16
N GLU A 94 -2.58 -14.33 21.64
CA GLU A 94 -1.55 -15.33 21.30
C GLU A 94 -2.00 -16.41 20.30
N THR A 95 -3.16 -16.24 19.67
CA THR A 95 -3.73 -17.21 18.75
C THR A 95 -4.60 -16.53 17.71
N TYR A 96 -4.75 -17.18 16.55
CA TYR A 96 -5.70 -16.76 15.54
C TYR A 96 -7.12 -17.04 16.03
N ALA A 97 -8.04 -16.13 15.71
CA ALA A 97 -9.45 -16.40 15.95
C ALA A 97 -9.92 -17.48 14.97
N ASP A 98 -10.22 -18.68 15.47
CA ASP A 98 -10.48 -19.84 14.61
C ASP A 98 -11.92 -19.93 14.09
N LYS A 99 -12.89 -19.33 14.78
CA LYS A 99 -14.33 -19.51 14.48
C LYS A 99 -15.14 -18.25 14.74
N GLY A 100 -16.08 -17.98 13.82
CA GLY A 100 -17.10 -16.95 14.00
C GLY A 100 -17.43 -16.22 12.70
N LEU A 101 -18.64 -15.65 12.64
CA LEU A 101 -19.08 -14.84 11.50
C LEU A 101 -18.13 -13.65 11.25
N PHE A 102 -17.61 -13.03 12.32
CA PHE A 102 -16.63 -11.96 12.22
C PHE A 102 -15.29 -12.42 11.64
N VAL A 103 -14.79 -13.61 12.02
CA VAL A 103 -13.56 -14.21 11.47
C VAL A 103 -13.73 -14.46 9.97
N ASN A 104 -14.86 -15.03 9.55
CA ASN A 104 -15.12 -15.33 8.14
C ASN A 104 -15.20 -14.04 7.31
N ILE A 105 -15.89 -13.01 7.81
CA ILE A 105 -16.01 -11.71 7.11
C ILE A 105 -14.64 -11.04 7.00
N THR A 106 -13.88 -10.95 8.09
CA THR A 106 -12.55 -10.33 8.07
C THR A 106 -11.57 -11.11 7.19
N GLY A 107 -11.60 -12.45 7.23
CA GLY A 107 -10.85 -13.31 6.33
C GLY A 107 -11.20 -13.12 4.86
N MET A 108 -12.48 -12.97 4.52
CA MET A 108 -12.91 -12.66 3.15
C MET A 108 -12.44 -11.26 2.69
N ILE A 109 -12.50 -10.26 3.57
CA ILE A 109 -12.03 -8.90 3.28
C ILE A 109 -10.52 -8.91 3.03
N VAL A 110 -9.74 -9.62 3.85
CA VAL A 110 -8.28 -9.70 3.69
C VAL A 110 -7.88 -10.56 2.50
N GLY A 111 -8.51 -11.71 2.28
CA GLY A 111 -8.21 -12.55 1.12
C GLY A 111 -8.72 -11.93 -0.19
N ILE A 112 -10.03 -11.98 -0.40
CA ILE A 112 -10.67 -11.56 -1.66
C ILE A 112 -10.58 -10.04 -1.84
N GLY A 113 -10.87 -9.28 -0.77
CA GLY A 113 -10.88 -7.82 -0.83
C GLY A 113 -9.51 -7.23 -1.11
N MET A 114 -8.43 -7.77 -0.52
CA MET A 114 -7.08 -7.29 -0.79
C MET A 114 -6.57 -7.70 -2.17
N MET A 115 -6.87 -8.93 -2.62
CA MET A 115 -6.53 -9.35 -3.98
C MET A 115 -7.24 -8.47 -5.02
N ALA A 116 -8.56 -8.32 -4.91
CA ALA A 116 -9.33 -7.48 -5.81
C ALA A 116 -8.90 -6.01 -5.73
N GLY A 117 -8.67 -5.49 -4.53
CA GLY A 117 -8.17 -4.12 -4.30
C GLY A 117 -6.79 -3.89 -4.91
N THR A 118 -5.89 -4.87 -4.84
CA THR A 118 -4.55 -4.76 -5.43
C THR A 118 -4.59 -4.87 -6.96
N ILE A 119 -5.42 -5.77 -7.51
CA ILE A 119 -5.65 -5.84 -8.96
C ILE A 119 -6.20 -4.50 -9.47
N LEU A 120 -7.17 -3.93 -8.76
CA LEU A 120 -7.74 -2.64 -9.10
C LEU A 120 -6.68 -1.52 -8.98
N LEU A 121 -5.84 -1.54 -7.95
CA LEU A 121 -4.74 -0.58 -7.78
C LEU A 121 -3.72 -0.68 -8.91
N ALA A 122 -3.32 -1.89 -9.29
CA ALA A 122 -2.40 -2.12 -10.40
C ALA A 122 -3.01 -1.62 -11.72
N PHE A 123 -4.27 -1.93 -11.98
CA PHE A 123 -4.99 -1.50 -13.18
C PHE A 123 -5.12 0.03 -13.27
N VAL A 124 -5.59 0.66 -12.19
CA VAL A 124 -5.76 2.12 -12.12
C VAL A 124 -4.41 2.84 -12.27
N THR A 125 -3.38 2.34 -11.58
CA THR A 125 -2.02 2.90 -11.66
C THR A 125 -1.42 2.74 -13.06
N PHE A 126 -1.66 1.60 -13.71
CA PHE A 126 -1.26 1.38 -15.11
C PHE A 126 -1.95 2.34 -16.07
N ARG A 127 -3.26 2.55 -15.91
CA ARG A 127 -4.06 3.46 -16.75
C ARG A 127 -3.67 4.92 -16.54
N ALA A 128 -3.33 5.31 -15.31
CA ALA A 128 -2.93 6.67 -14.96
C ALA A 128 -1.63 7.11 -15.66
N LYS A 129 -0.70 6.17 -15.90
CA LYS A 129 0.63 6.44 -16.48
C LYS A 129 1.41 7.54 -15.72
N VAL A 130 1.14 7.70 -14.42
CA VAL A 130 1.84 8.67 -13.55
C VAL A 130 3.12 8.04 -13.00
N PHE A 131 2.98 6.82 -12.47
CA PHE A 131 4.10 6.06 -11.92
C PHE A 131 4.86 5.27 -13.00
N PRO A 132 6.17 5.02 -12.82
CA PRO A 132 6.92 4.09 -13.65
C PRO A 132 6.24 2.72 -13.75
N ARG A 133 6.27 2.11 -14.95
CA ARG A 133 5.59 0.82 -15.18
C ARG A 133 6.14 -0.33 -14.33
N TRP A 134 7.38 -0.24 -13.87
CA TRP A 134 7.94 -1.24 -12.97
C TRP A 134 7.19 -1.33 -11.64
N ASN A 135 6.57 -0.25 -11.14
CA ASN A 135 5.72 -0.31 -9.94
C ASN A 135 4.50 -1.21 -10.15
N VAL A 136 3.89 -1.15 -11.34
CA VAL A 136 2.77 -2.03 -11.71
C VAL A 136 3.25 -3.48 -11.84
N LEU A 137 4.42 -3.69 -12.43
CA LEU A 137 5.02 -5.03 -12.52
C LEU A 137 5.25 -5.64 -11.13
N LEU A 138 5.66 -4.86 -10.13
CA LEU A 138 5.81 -5.35 -8.76
C LEU A 138 4.49 -5.84 -8.16
N PHE A 139 3.38 -5.13 -8.39
CA PHE A 139 2.07 -5.61 -7.97
C PHE A 139 1.64 -6.89 -8.70
N ILE A 140 1.99 -7.02 -9.99
CA ILE A 140 1.71 -8.25 -10.74
C ILE A 140 2.55 -9.41 -10.20
N ILE A 141 3.84 -9.20 -9.95
CA ILE A 141 4.75 -10.21 -9.38
C ILE A 141 4.25 -10.64 -8.01
N MET A 142 3.82 -9.69 -7.18
CA MET A 142 3.20 -9.95 -5.88
C MET A 142 1.93 -10.82 -6.01
N LEU A 143 1.08 -10.59 -7.01
CA LEU A 143 -0.12 -11.42 -7.20
C LEU A 143 0.22 -12.82 -7.73
N VAL A 144 1.18 -12.92 -8.65
CA VAL A 144 1.63 -14.19 -9.24
C VAL A 144 2.38 -15.03 -8.21
N SER A 145 3.03 -14.41 -7.21
CA SER A 145 3.78 -15.12 -6.18
C SER A 145 2.90 -16.05 -5.33
N PHE A 146 1.59 -15.79 -5.22
CA PHE A 146 0.64 -16.72 -4.60
C PHE A 146 0.52 -18.07 -5.31
N GLY A 147 0.71 -18.10 -6.64
CA GLY A 147 0.51 -19.29 -7.45
C GLY A 147 1.76 -20.16 -7.64
N ILE A 148 2.94 -19.70 -7.21
CA ILE A 148 4.20 -20.37 -7.46
C ILE A 148 4.81 -20.86 -6.13
N PRO A 149 5.02 -22.17 -5.95
CA PRO A 149 5.74 -22.71 -4.79
C PRO A 149 7.11 -22.02 -4.66
N PHE A 150 7.56 -21.71 -3.44
CA PHE A 150 8.76 -20.91 -3.11
C PHE A 150 8.61 -19.38 -3.20
N LEU A 151 7.79 -18.86 -4.12
CA LEU A 151 7.58 -17.41 -4.24
C LEU A 151 6.52 -16.86 -3.27
N GLN A 152 5.68 -17.74 -2.70
CA GLN A 152 4.67 -17.38 -1.72
C GLN A 152 5.27 -16.65 -0.50
N ASP A 153 6.43 -17.10 -0.02
CA ASP A 153 7.19 -16.50 1.09
C ASP A 153 7.68 -15.06 0.80
N TRP A 154 7.83 -14.73 -0.48
CA TRP A 154 8.30 -13.43 -0.97
C TRP A 154 7.17 -12.46 -1.29
N PHE A 155 5.92 -12.87 -1.07
CA PHE A 155 4.74 -12.03 -1.28
C PHE A 155 4.87 -10.68 -0.57
N ALA A 156 5.15 -10.70 0.73
CA ALA A 156 5.27 -9.49 1.54
C ALA A 156 6.43 -8.60 1.06
N PHE A 157 7.52 -9.21 0.61
CA PHE A 157 8.64 -8.48 0.02
C PHE A 157 8.24 -7.69 -1.22
N PHE A 158 7.62 -8.32 -2.22
CA PHE A 158 7.21 -7.61 -3.44
C PHE A 158 6.14 -6.56 -3.17
N TRP A 159 5.23 -6.83 -2.23
CA TRP A 159 4.23 -5.86 -1.82
C TRP A 159 4.86 -4.61 -1.20
N GLY A 160 5.81 -4.82 -0.29
CA GLY A 160 6.56 -3.74 0.34
C GLY A 160 7.40 -2.96 -0.65
N LEU A 161 8.05 -3.64 -1.60
CA LEU A 161 8.85 -3.01 -2.64
C LEU A 161 8.00 -2.13 -3.56
N ALA A 162 6.77 -2.54 -3.89
CA ALA A 162 5.85 -1.73 -4.68
C ALA A 162 5.47 -0.42 -3.95
N TYR A 163 5.16 -0.50 -2.65
CA TYR A 163 4.84 0.67 -1.84
C TYR A 163 6.06 1.60 -1.65
N ALA A 164 7.23 1.04 -1.39
CA ALA A 164 8.46 1.80 -1.26
C ALA A 164 8.84 2.50 -2.58
N GLY A 165 8.69 1.81 -3.71
CA GLY A 165 8.93 2.36 -5.03
C GLY A 165 8.00 3.51 -5.42
N MET A 166 6.71 3.36 -5.12
CA MET A 166 5.75 4.45 -5.29
C MET A 166 6.01 5.61 -4.32
N GLY A 167 6.34 5.33 -3.06
CA GLY A 167 6.74 6.36 -2.10
C GLY A 167 7.96 7.15 -2.55
N TYR A 168 9.00 6.47 -3.04
CA TYR A 168 10.20 7.10 -3.58
C TYR A 168 9.90 8.00 -4.78
N THR A 169 9.06 7.55 -5.70
CA THR A 169 8.65 8.35 -6.87
C THR A 169 7.81 9.57 -6.47
N ILE A 170 6.97 9.46 -5.43
CA ILE A 170 6.27 10.61 -4.84
C ILE A 170 7.25 11.62 -4.23
N CYS A 171 8.17 11.17 -3.39
CA CYS A 171 9.12 12.05 -2.70
C CYS A 171 10.05 12.78 -3.68
N THR A 172 10.51 12.08 -4.71
CA THR A 172 11.44 12.63 -5.71
C THR A 172 10.77 13.35 -6.86
N GLY A 173 9.45 13.26 -7.00
CA GLY A 173 8.70 13.83 -8.12
C GLY A 173 9.03 13.22 -9.48
N LYS A 174 9.65 12.03 -9.51
CA LYS A 174 10.07 11.32 -10.73
C LYS A 174 8.89 10.58 -11.39
N TYR A 175 7.90 11.33 -11.85
CA TYR A 175 6.73 10.82 -12.57
C TYR A 175 7.01 10.66 -14.07
N LEU A 176 6.29 9.76 -14.76
CA LEU A 176 6.42 9.54 -16.21
C LEU A 176 5.87 10.72 -17.03
N LYS A 177 4.77 11.35 -16.57
CA LYS A 177 4.26 12.60 -17.12
C LYS A 177 4.94 13.77 -16.39
N LYS A 178 5.89 14.42 -17.06
CA LYS A 178 6.71 15.50 -16.50
C LYS A 178 6.02 16.89 -16.51
N ASP A 179 4.87 17.01 -17.17
CA ASP A 179 4.23 18.30 -17.46
C ASP A 179 3.26 18.82 -16.40
N GLN A 180 3.31 18.29 -15.18
CA GLN A 180 2.56 18.88 -14.07
C GLN A 180 3.47 19.07 -12.87
N PRO A 181 4.13 20.22 -12.73
CA PRO A 181 4.42 20.69 -11.39
C PRO A 181 3.09 20.79 -10.64
N LEU A 182 3.10 20.42 -9.37
CA LEU A 182 2.02 20.70 -8.39
C LEU A 182 1.63 22.21 -8.31
N ARG A 183 2.29 23.08 -9.10
CA ARG A 183 2.07 24.52 -9.23
C ARG A 183 0.69 24.93 -9.75
N ASP A 184 0.05 24.15 -10.64
CA ASP A 184 -1.14 24.67 -11.35
C ASP A 184 -2.48 24.31 -10.70
N SER A 185 -2.46 23.90 -9.42
CA SER A 185 -3.69 23.66 -8.64
C SER A 185 -4.17 24.88 -7.85
N LEU A 186 -3.56 26.05 -8.03
CA LEU A 186 -4.01 27.28 -7.39
C LEU A 186 -4.57 28.25 -8.45
N PRO A 187 -5.83 28.70 -8.34
CA PRO A 187 -6.24 29.89 -9.04
C PRO A 187 -5.34 31.03 -8.54
N VAL A 188 -4.58 31.63 -9.46
CA VAL A 188 -3.96 32.93 -9.20
C VAL A 188 -5.11 33.89 -8.98
N GLN A 189 -5.45 34.14 -7.72
CA GLN A 189 -6.32 35.23 -7.33
C GLN A 189 -5.54 36.51 -7.66
N LYS A 190 -5.70 37.00 -8.89
CA LYS A 190 -5.25 38.34 -9.28
C LYS A 190 -6.07 39.32 -8.44
N SER A 191 -5.47 39.84 -7.38
CA SER A 191 -5.96 41.05 -6.73
C SER A 191 -5.83 42.18 -7.75
N LEU A 192 -6.98 42.63 -8.25
CA LEU A 192 -7.17 43.97 -8.81
C LEU A 192 -7.08 45.00 -7.68
#